data_AF-A0AA36HAS6-F1
#
_entry.id   AF-A0AA36HAS6-F1
#
_cell.length_a   1.000
_cell.length_b   1.000
_cell.length_c   1.000
_cell.angle_alpha   90.00
_cell.angle_beta   90.00
_cell.angle_gamma   90.00
#
_symmetry.space_group_name_H-M   'P 1'
#
loop_
_entity.id
_entity.type
_entity.pdbx_description
1 polymer ?
#
loop_
_entity_poly.entity_id
_entity_poly.type
_entity_poly.pdbx_seq_one_letter_code
_entity_poly.pdbx_strand_id
1 'polypeptide(L)'
;MLTSVLAALAAFSSAAIAAPLDSTFIELPDEMNNGTLYSISDFSPKVFVKTDEFELNFKSCVQFTYKLLKPKVRLRAYTCLLSEGGFCTLDKFAYPKNREGCAYLRPWLYPFDRYSFYFVLERRQRKYGILRKRIQRVSRKTGRLSTATSGELQLFGVVPCDQVCGKTKSDNRTG
;
A
#
# COMPACT_ATOMS: atom_id res chain seq x y z
N MET A 1 -68.80 -32.68 1.06
CA MET A 1 -67.64 -32.49 0.17
C MET A 1 -66.81 -31.34 0.72
N LEU A 2 -65.49 -31.55 0.85
CA LEU A 2 -64.39 -30.58 1.01
C LEU A 2 -64.35 -29.76 2.33
N THR A 3 -63.66 -30.20 3.40
CA THR A 3 -62.21 -30.06 3.74
C THR A 3 -61.68 -28.62 3.92
N SER A 4 -61.33 -28.31 5.19
CA SER A 4 -60.11 -27.64 5.70
C SER A 4 -59.67 -26.25 5.21
N VAL A 5 -59.51 -25.28 6.14
CA VAL A 5 -58.37 -24.32 6.19
C VAL A 5 -58.18 -23.91 7.67
N LEU A 6 -57.23 -24.52 8.41
CA LEU A 6 -55.84 -24.11 8.68
C LEU A 6 -55.66 -22.84 9.53
N ALA A 7 -55.06 -23.07 10.70
CA ALA A 7 -54.51 -22.11 11.63
C ALA A 7 -53.19 -21.49 11.13
N ALA A 8 -52.86 -20.28 11.59
CA ALA A 8 -51.55 -19.94 12.16
C ALA A 8 -51.47 -18.43 12.50
N LEU A 9 -51.30 -18.14 13.79
CA LEU A 9 -50.77 -16.88 14.30
C LEU A 9 -49.27 -16.81 13.98
N ALA A 10 -48.85 -15.83 13.20
CA ALA A 10 -47.43 -15.48 13.05
C ALA A 10 -47.24 -14.00 13.40
N ALA A 11 -46.80 -13.78 14.64
CA ALA A 11 -46.31 -12.50 15.12
C ALA A 11 -45.00 -12.17 14.39
N PHE A 12 -45.03 -11.19 13.48
CA PHE A 12 -43.82 -10.59 12.94
C PHE A 12 -43.32 -9.51 13.90
N SER A 13 -42.46 -9.95 14.82
CA SER A 13 -41.55 -9.10 15.58
C SER A 13 -40.73 -8.24 14.62
N SER A 14 -40.95 -6.94 14.64
CA SER A 14 -40.07 -5.96 13.99
C SER A 14 -38.69 -6.02 14.63
N ALA A 15 -37.79 -6.79 14.03
CA ALA A 15 -36.38 -6.77 14.33
C ALA A 15 -35.81 -5.41 13.90
N ALA A 16 -35.49 -4.58 14.89
CA ALA A 16 -34.66 -3.41 14.70
C ALA A 16 -33.31 -3.86 14.10
N ILE A 17 -33.03 -3.44 12.87
CA ILE A 17 -31.70 -3.56 12.27
C ILE A 17 -30.83 -2.57 13.04
N ALA A 18 -30.24 -3.03 14.12
CA ALA A 18 -29.09 -2.38 14.73
C ALA A 18 -27.94 -2.47 13.72
N ALA A 19 -27.53 -1.32 13.17
CA ALA A 19 -26.37 -1.22 12.30
C ALA A 19 -25.12 -1.73 13.05
N PRO A 20 -24.25 -2.52 12.40
CA PRO A 20 -23.06 -3.02 13.06
C PRO A 20 -22.04 -1.89 13.24
N LEU A 21 -21.48 -1.89 14.46
CA LEU A 21 -20.31 -1.19 14.95
C LEU A 21 -19.21 -0.96 13.92
N ASP A 22 -18.59 0.22 14.01
CA ASP A 22 -17.27 0.56 13.48
C ASP A 22 -16.27 -0.58 13.77
N SER A 23 -16.05 -1.45 12.79
CA SER A 23 -14.84 -2.25 12.74
C SER A 23 -13.74 -1.33 12.20
N THR A 24 -12.79 -0.98 13.07
CA THR A 24 -11.48 -0.52 12.62
C THR A 24 -10.88 -1.65 11.80
N PHE A 25 -11.09 -1.63 10.48
CA PHE A 25 -10.50 -2.58 9.55
C PHE A 25 -8.98 -2.36 9.58
N ILE A 26 -8.30 -3.21 10.34
CA ILE A 26 -6.84 -3.26 10.38
C ILE A 26 -6.42 -3.96 9.09
N GLU A 27 -6.01 -3.18 8.10
CA GLU A 27 -5.37 -3.71 6.88
C GLU A 27 -4.10 -4.45 7.32
N LEU A 28 -4.15 -5.79 7.31
CA LEU A 28 -2.96 -6.60 7.47
C LEU A 28 -2.10 -6.42 6.21
N PRO A 29 -0.80 -6.18 6.39
CA PRO A 29 0.09 -6.03 5.25
C PRO A 29 0.29 -7.38 4.56
N ASP A 30 0.34 -7.35 3.22
CA ASP A 30 0.68 -8.53 2.44
C ASP A 30 2.15 -8.93 2.69
N GLU A 31 2.42 -10.22 2.83
CA GLU A 31 3.78 -10.79 2.91
C GLU A 31 4.47 -10.69 1.54
N MET A 32 5.79 -10.44 1.54
CA MET A 32 6.56 -10.15 0.33
C MET A 32 7.13 -11.43 -0.28
N ASN A 33 6.86 -11.67 -1.57
CA ASN A 33 7.62 -12.62 -2.39
C ASN A 33 8.55 -11.86 -3.36
N ASN A 34 9.71 -12.44 -3.68
CA ASN A 34 10.65 -11.81 -4.61
C ASN A 34 10.00 -11.62 -5.99
N GLY A 35 9.93 -10.37 -6.46
CA GLY A 35 9.37 -9.99 -7.76
C GLY A 35 7.89 -9.60 -7.75
N THR A 36 7.21 -9.58 -6.60
CA THR A 36 5.79 -9.22 -6.51
C THR A 36 5.55 -7.76 -6.93
N LEU A 37 4.56 -7.56 -7.81
CA LEU A 37 4.11 -6.26 -8.27
C LEU A 37 2.81 -5.86 -7.56
N TYR A 38 2.87 -4.77 -6.83
CA TYR A 38 1.74 -4.14 -6.16
C TYR A 38 1.29 -2.93 -6.97
N SER A 39 -0.02 -2.82 -7.21
CA SER A 39 -0.59 -1.70 -7.96
C SER A 39 -1.76 -1.07 -7.23
N ILE A 40 -1.90 0.24 -7.35
CA ILE A 40 -3.05 1.00 -6.84
C ILE A 40 -3.85 1.59 -7.99
N SER A 41 -5.16 1.71 -7.81
CA SER A 41 -6.08 2.27 -8.81
C SER A 41 -7.04 3.29 -8.16
N ASP A 42 -7.99 3.84 -8.92
CA ASP A 42 -9.07 4.64 -8.32
C ASP A 42 -10.05 3.78 -7.51
N PHE A 43 -10.12 2.47 -7.80
CA PHE A 43 -10.90 1.48 -7.05
C PHE A 43 -10.20 1.06 -5.75
N SER A 44 -8.90 0.75 -5.84
CA SER A 44 -8.03 0.37 -4.71
C SER A 44 -6.94 1.44 -4.50
N PRO A 45 -7.25 2.55 -3.80
CA PRO A 45 -6.37 3.71 -3.76
C PRO A 45 -5.16 3.56 -2.84
N LYS A 46 -5.03 2.45 -2.12
CA LYS A 46 -4.01 2.25 -1.10
C LYS A 46 -3.63 0.78 -1.01
N VAL A 47 -2.34 0.53 -0.83
CA VAL A 47 -1.77 -0.78 -0.52
C VAL A 47 -0.70 -0.60 0.56
N PHE A 48 -0.68 -1.54 1.49
CA PHE A 48 0.34 -1.67 2.52
C PHE A 48 1.05 -3.00 2.36
N VAL A 49 2.37 -2.96 2.28
CA VAL A 49 3.20 -4.16 2.15
C VAL A 49 4.18 -4.18 3.31
N LYS A 50 4.31 -5.34 3.95
CA LYS A 50 5.31 -5.60 4.99
C LYS A 50 6.19 -6.71 4.46
N THR A 51 7.49 -6.50 4.53
CA THR A 51 8.43 -7.57 4.22
C THR A 51 8.69 -8.43 5.44
N ASP A 52 9.20 -9.61 5.18
CA ASP A 52 9.73 -10.50 6.21
C ASP A 52 10.86 -9.83 7.00
N GLU A 53 11.20 -10.48 8.10
CA GLU A 53 12.32 -10.08 8.94
C GLU A 53 13.61 -10.60 8.32
N PHE A 54 14.55 -9.68 8.09
CA PHE A 54 15.84 -10.01 7.50
C PHE A 54 16.95 -9.66 8.47
N GLU A 55 17.90 -10.57 8.62
CA GLU A 55 19.16 -10.28 9.30
C GLU A 55 20.15 -9.67 8.29
N LEU A 56 20.29 -8.35 8.33
CA LEU A 56 21.02 -7.58 7.33
C LEU A 56 22.15 -6.76 7.94
N ASN A 57 23.17 -6.54 7.12
CA ASN A 57 24.31 -5.66 7.39
C ASN A 57 24.21 -4.42 6.50
N PHE A 58 24.93 -3.34 6.82
CA PHE A 58 25.07 -2.13 5.97
C PHE A 58 25.49 -2.41 4.50
N LYS A 59 26.04 -3.58 4.18
CA LYS A 59 26.39 -3.98 2.79
C LYS A 59 25.22 -4.56 1.99
N SER A 60 24.13 -4.94 2.65
CA SER A 60 22.94 -5.50 2.03
C SER A 60 21.85 -4.44 1.92
N CYS A 61 21.18 -4.37 0.77
CA CYS A 61 20.16 -3.37 0.48
C CYS A 61 18.89 -4.06 -0.03
N VAL A 62 17.71 -3.53 0.30
CA VAL A 62 16.45 -4.00 -0.29
C VAL A 62 16.14 -3.17 -1.52
N GLN A 63 16.10 -3.82 -2.68
CA GLN A 63 15.83 -3.17 -3.96
C GLN A 63 14.32 -3.16 -4.28
N PHE A 64 13.85 -2.01 -4.73
CA PHE A 64 12.48 -1.87 -5.24
C PHE A 64 12.44 -0.89 -6.42
N THR A 65 11.50 -1.12 -7.33
CA THR A 65 11.16 -0.16 -8.38
C THR A 65 9.76 0.37 -8.16
N TYR A 66 9.52 1.59 -8.61
CA TYR A 66 8.21 2.21 -8.47
C TYR A 66 7.88 3.07 -9.68
N LYS A 67 6.58 3.17 -9.96
CA LYS A 67 6.00 4.08 -10.95
C LYS A 67 4.83 4.83 -10.33
N LEU A 68 4.89 6.15 -10.28
CA LEU A 68 3.84 7.04 -9.80
C LEU A 68 3.23 7.75 -11.02
N LEU A 69 2.09 7.26 -11.50
CA LEU A 69 1.53 7.69 -12.78
C LEU A 69 0.59 8.90 -12.66
N LYS A 70 -0.07 9.05 -11.50
CA LYS A 70 -1.10 10.07 -11.27
C LYS A 70 -0.71 11.07 -10.17
N PRO A 71 -1.30 12.28 -10.18
CA PRO A 71 -1.07 13.27 -9.13
C PRO A 71 -1.57 12.81 -7.76
N LYS A 72 -0.86 13.25 -6.72
CA LYS A 72 -1.15 12.94 -5.31
C LYS A 72 -0.98 11.46 -4.94
N VAL A 73 -0.30 10.69 -5.79
CA VAL A 73 0.23 9.38 -5.44
C VAL A 73 1.55 9.56 -4.70
N ARG A 74 1.72 8.81 -3.61
CA ARG A 74 2.88 8.84 -2.73
C ARG A 74 3.25 7.42 -2.38
N LEU A 75 4.55 7.15 -2.40
CA LEU A 75 5.15 5.94 -1.86
C LEU A 75 5.95 6.34 -0.61
N ARG A 76 5.68 5.66 0.49
CA ARG A 76 6.43 5.77 1.74
C ARG A 76 7.10 4.44 1.99
N ALA A 77 8.41 4.46 2.12
CA ALA A 77 9.19 3.27 2.40
C ALA A 77 9.81 3.45 3.78
N TYR A 78 9.51 2.53 4.69
CA TYR A 78 10.04 2.52 6.04
C TYR A 78 11.06 1.41 6.16
N THR A 79 12.18 1.73 6.81
CA THR A 79 13.16 0.74 7.26
C THR A 79 13.11 0.74 8.76
N CYS A 80 12.75 -0.40 9.36
CA CYS A 80 12.58 -0.54 10.79
C CYS A 80 13.61 -1.52 11.35
N LEU A 81 14.32 -1.08 12.39
CA LEU A 81 15.14 -1.97 13.20
C LEU A 81 14.25 -2.68 14.23
N LEU A 82 14.31 -4.01 14.29
CA LEU A 82 13.47 -4.84 15.16
C LEU A 82 14.15 -5.20 16.49
N SER A 83 15.42 -4.87 16.65
CA SER A 83 16.13 -5.05 17.91
C SER A 83 15.64 -4.09 18.99
N GLU A 84 16.01 -4.38 20.24
CA GLU A 84 15.56 -3.60 21.39
C GLU A 84 15.98 -2.13 21.26
N GLY A 85 15.02 -1.22 21.43
CA GLY A 85 15.25 0.22 21.20
C GLY A 85 15.34 0.61 19.71
N GLY A 86 15.01 -0.29 18.80
CA GLY A 86 14.96 -0.01 17.37
C GLY A 86 13.95 1.07 16.99
N PHE A 87 14.24 1.79 15.91
CA PHE A 87 13.37 2.81 15.35
C PHE A 87 13.20 2.61 13.85
N CYS A 88 12.20 3.29 13.28
CA CYS A 88 11.94 3.27 11.85
C CYS A 88 12.36 4.59 11.20
N THR A 89 13.14 4.52 10.11
CA THR A 89 13.37 5.64 9.20
C THR A 89 12.37 5.62 8.06
N LEU A 90 12.14 6.77 7.43
CA LEU A 90 11.12 6.92 6.38
C LEU A 90 11.69 7.67 5.17
N ASP A 91 11.66 6.99 4.02
CA ASP A 91 11.91 7.56 2.70
C ASP A 91 10.60 7.88 1.97
N LYS A 92 10.52 9.08 1.39
CA LYS A 92 9.29 9.62 0.79
C LYS A 92 9.48 9.86 -0.69
N PHE A 93 8.67 9.18 -1.51
CA PHE A 93 8.59 9.38 -2.96
C PHE A 93 7.20 9.90 -3.30
N ALA A 94 7.13 10.95 -4.13
CA ALA A 94 5.85 11.57 -4.46
C ALA A 94 5.83 12.12 -5.88
N TYR A 95 4.69 11.95 -6.56
CA TYR A 95 4.42 12.64 -7.81
C TYR A 95 4.27 14.16 -7.59
N PRO A 96 4.80 15.03 -8.47
CA PRO A 96 5.45 14.74 -9.77
C PRO A 96 6.97 14.57 -9.70
N LYS A 97 7.59 14.73 -8.53
CA LYS A 97 9.05 14.77 -8.39
C LYS A 97 9.70 13.47 -8.85
N ASN A 98 9.13 12.34 -8.41
CA ASN A 98 9.66 11.01 -8.69
C ASN A 98 8.61 10.23 -9.47
N ARG A 99 8.63 10.31 -10.79
CA ARG A 99 7.65 9.61 -11.65
C ARG A 99 7.93 8.13 -11.70
N GLU A 100 9.14 7.74 -12.02
CA GLU A 100 9.56 6.34 -12.10
C GLU A 100 11.01 6.25 -11.63
N GLY A 101 11.37 5.16 -10.99
CA GLY A 101 12.74 4.98 -10.53
C GLY A 101 12.99 3.61 -9.93
N CYS A 102 14.27 3.28 -9.85
CA CYS A 102 14.78 2.20 -9.03
C CYS A 102 15.43 2.82 -7.79
N ALA A 103 15.01 2.35 -6.62
CA ALA A 103 15.52 2.83 -5.34
C ALA A 103 15.82 1.65 -4.42
N TYR A 104 16.47 1.95 -3.30
CA TYR A 104 16.84 0.93 -2.33
C TYR A 104 16.79 1.45 -0.92
N LEU A 105 16.51 0.54 0.00
CA LEU A 105 16.57 0.79 1.43
C LEU A 105 17.83 0.14 1.98
N ARG A 106 18.60 0.92 2.75
CA ARG A 106 19.86 0.48 3.33
C ARG A 106 19.78 0.48 4.86
N PRO A 107 20.09 -0.64 5.54
CA PRO A 107 20.33 -0.67 6.97
C PRO A 107 21.42 0.35 7.37
N TRP A 108 21.21 1.07 8.46
CA TRP A 108 22.16 2.08 8.94
C TRP A 108 23.17 1.53 9.95
N LEU A 109 22.90 0.37 10.55
CA LEU A 109 23.85 -0.29 11.44
C LEU A 109 24.93 -1.05 10.66
N TYR A 110 26.16 -0.92 11.15
CA TYR A 110 27.31 -1.68 10.67
C TYR A 110 27.23 -3.20 10.94
N PRO A 111 26.90 -3.67 12.16
CA PRO A 111 26.76 -5.10 12.41
C PRO A 111 25.51 -5.68 11.73
N PHE A 112 25.45 -7.01 11.69
CA PHE A 112 24.23 -7.72 11.33
C PHE A 112 23.17 -7.49 12.40
N ASP A 113 21.97 -7.13 11.97
CA ASP A 113 20.83 -6.94 12.85
C ASP A 113 19.52 -7.23 12.12
N ARG A 114 18.42 -7.38 12.87
CA ARG A 114 17.10 -7.70 12.36
C ARG A 114 16.38 -6.45 11.87
N TYR A 115 16.09 -6.40 10.58
CA TYR A 115 15.34 -5.33 9.93
C TYR A 115 14.06 -5.86 9.31
N SER A 116 13.01 -5.03 9.30
CA SER A 116 11.82 -5.24 8.48
C SER A 116 11.51 -3.94 7.72
N PHE A 117 10.98 -4.11 6.51
CA PHE A 117 10.69 -3.00 5.61
C PHE A 117 9.19 -2.91 5.39
N TYR A 118 8.67 -1.68 5.38
CA TYR A 118 7.25 -1.42 5.17
C TYR A 118 7.08 -0.46 4.02
N PHE A 119 6.18 -0.77 3.10
CA PHE A 119 5.87 0.08 1.96
C PHE A 119 4.41 0.49 2.01
N VAL A 120 4.16 1.77 1.85
CA VAL A 120 2.81 2.33 1.76
C VAL A 120 2.69 3.08 0.46
N LEU A 121 2.01 2.47 -0.50
CA LEU A 121 1.67 3.08 -1.77
C LEU A 121 0.24 3.59 -1.67
N GLU A 122 0.06 4.90 -1.66
CA GLU A 122 -1.26 5.51 -1.48
C GLU A 122 -1.51 6.65 -2.46
N ARG A 123 -2.76 6.75 -2.93
CA ARG A 123 -3.28 7.92 -3.61
C ARG A 123 -4.10 8.75 -2.64
N ARG A 124 -3.56 9.90 -2.23
CA ARG A 124 -4.25 10.79 -1.30
C ARG A 124 -5.50 11.37 -1.96
N GLN A 125 -6.66 11.07 -1.40
CA GLN A 125 -7.90 11.73 -1.80
C GLN A 125 -7.78 13.24 -1.59
N ARG A 126 -8.32 14.00 -2.54
CA ARG A 126 -8.34 15.46 -2.46
C ARG A 126 -9.29 15.86 -1.32
N LYS A 127 -8.80 16.61 -0.33
CA LYS A 127 -9.67 17.27 0.66
C LYS A 127 -10.43 18.38 -0.08
N TYR A 128 -11.69 18.12 -0.39
CA TYR A 128 -12.59 19.13 -0.95
C TYR A 128 -13.46 19.74 0.16
N GLY A 129 -13.85 21.01 -0.01
CA GLY A 129 -14.90 21.62 0.82
C GLY A 129 -16.25 20.91 0.67
N ILE A 130 -17.14 21.07 1.65
CA ILE A 130 -18.40 20.32 1.81
C ILE A 130 -19.27 20.36 0.54
N LEU A 131 -19.36 21.52 -0.12
CA LEU A 131 -20.15 21.69 -1.34
C LEU A 131 -19.64 20.84 -2.53
N ARG A 132 -18.31 20.82 -2.73
CA ARG A 132 -17.66 20.02 -3.78
C ARG A 132 -17.70 18.52 -3.49
N LYS A 133 -17.72 18.11 -2.21
CA LYS A 133 -17.94 16.70 -1.82
C LYS A 133 -19.30 16.19 -2.30
N ARG A 134 -20.37 17.01 -2.22
CA ARG A 134 -21.72 16.64 -2.66
C ARG A 134 -21.78 16.40 -4.18
N ILE A 135 -21.23 17.33 -4.95
CA ILE A 135 -21.14 17.23 -6.43
C ILE A 135 -20.35 15.99 -6.84
N GLN A 136 -19.24 15.69 -6.16
CA GLN A 136 -18.44 14.52 -6.50
C GLN A 136 -19.06 13.19 -6.06
N ARG A 137 -19.85 13.14 -4.98
CA ARG A 137 -20.64 11.94 -4.63
C ARG A 137 -21.69 11.66 -5.71
N VAL A 138 -22.31 12.70 -6.26
CA VAL A 138 -23.25 12.58 -7.39
C VAL A 138 -22.52 12.12 -8.66
N SER A 139 -21.32 12.65 -8.94
CA SER A 139 -20.48 12.18 -10.05
C SER A 139 -19.87 10.78 -9.84
N ARG A 140 -19.78 10.28 -8.60
CA ARG A 140 -19.41 8.88 -8.32
C ARG A 140 -20.61 7.94 -8.42
N LYS A 141 -21.84 8.45 -8.27
CA LYS A 141 -23.08 7.69 -8.49
C LYS A 141 -23.29 7.30 -9.96
N THR A 142 -22.67 7.98 -10.93
CA THR A 142 -22.66 7.54 -12.35
C THR A 142 -21.75 6.34 -12.62
N GLY A 143 -21.10 5.77 -11.60
CA GLY A 143 -21.00 4.31 -11.47
C GLY A 143 -19.83 3.58 -12.12
N ARG A 144 -18.77 4.25 -12.59
CA ARG A 144 -17.55 3.54 -13.05
C ARG A 144 -16.30 4.12 -12.40
N LEU A 145 -15.80 3.42 -11.39
CA LEU A 145 -14.45 3.64 -10.86
C LEU A 145 -13.45 3.07 -11.87
N SER A 146 -12.42 3.85 -12.20
CA SER A 146 -11.39 3.39 -13.12
C SER A 146 -10.48 2.38 -12.43
N THR A 147 -10.34 1.20 -13.02
CA THR A 147 -9.31 0.21 -12.65
C THR A 147 -7.93 0.58 -13.19
N ALA A 148 -7.79 1.71 -13.90
CA ALA A 148 -6.52 2.16 -14.44
C ALA A 148 -5.51 2.39 -13.30
N THR A 149 -4.33 1.80 -13.49
CA THR A 149 -3.23 1.90 -12.52
C THR A 149 -2.85 3.36 -12.31
N SER A 150 -2.74 3.72 -11.04
CA SER A 150 -2.40 5.05 -10.56
C SER A 150 -0.97 5.09 -10.02
N GLY A 151 -0.47 3.95 -9.56
CA GLY A 151 0.90 3.74 -9.19
C GLY A 151 1.21 2.25 -9.04
N GLU A 152 2.47 1.91 -9.18
CA GLU A 152 3.01 0.56 -9.15
C GLU A 152 4.26 0.54 -8.26
N LEU A 153 4.43 -0.55 -7.53
CA LEU A 153 5.57 -0.84 -6.68
C LEU A 153 5.96 -2.30 -6.92
N GLN A 154 7.22 -2.55 -7.26
CA GLN A 154 7.75 -3.89 -7.43
C GLN A 154 8.90 -4.10 -6.45
N LEU A 155 8.82 -5.17 -5.67
CA LEU A 155 9.84 -5.52 -4.68
C LEU A 155 10.71 -6.66 -5.24
N PHE A 156 12.04 -6.47 -5.24
CA PHE A 156 12.99 -7.47 -5.76
C PHE A 156 13.65 -8.30 -4.66
N GLY A 157 13.55 -7.85 -3.41
CA GLY A 157 14.16 -8.50 -2.26
C GLY A 157 15.52 -7.91 -1.90
N VAL A 158 16.31 -8.70 -1.16
CA VAL A 158 17.63 -8.31 -0.64
C VAL A 158 18.70 -8.54 -1.71
N VAL A 159 19.49 -7.51 -1.99
CA VAL A 159 20.56 -7.49 -3.00
C VAL A 159 21.79 -6.79 -2.38
N PRO A 160 23.03 -7.17 -2.72
CA PRO A 160 24.20 -6.39 -2.32
C PRO A 160 24.11 -4.94 -2.82
N CYS A 161 24.39 -3.97 -1.95
CA CYS A 161 24.21 -2.53 -2.24
C CYS A 161 24.95 -2.04 -3.49
N ASP A 162 26.02 -2.71 -3.89
CA ASP A 162 26.84 -2.37 -5.07
C ASP A 162 26.15 -2.71 -6.40
N GLN A 163 25.25 -3.69 -6.39
CA GLN A 163 24.58 -4.19 -7.60
C GLN A 163 23.16 -3.63 -7.77
N VAL A 164 22.70 -2.84 -6.80
CA VAL A 164 21.33 -2.33 -6.80
C VAL A 164 21.09 -1.44 -8.02
N CYS A 165 19.94 -1.67 -8.66
CA CYS A 165 19.48 -0.91 -9.81
C CYS A 165 20.40 -1.01 -11.03
N GLY A 166 21.23 -2.07 -11.10
CA GLY A 166 22.06 -2.33 -12.26
C GLY A 166 23.05 -1.20 -12.51
N LYS A 167 23.84 -0.81 -11.48
CA LYS A 167 25.04 0.00 -11.68
C LYS A 167 26.03 -0.75 -12.58
N THR A 168 25.77 -0.79 -13.88
CA THR A 168 26.81 -1.05 -14.87
C THR A 168 27.83 0.07 -14.72
N LYS A 169 29.12 -0.26 -14.71
CA LYS A 169 30.27 0.66 -14.61
C LYS A 169 30.36 1.71 -15.75
N SER A 170 29.26 2.07 -16.41
CA SER A 170 29.17 3.01 -17.52
C SER A 170 28.98 4.47 -17.13
N ASP A 171 28.76 4.79 -15.85
CA ASP A 171 28.69 6.18 -15.36
C ASP A 171 30.02 6.70 -14.78
N ASN A 172 31.14 6.09 -15.17
CA ASN A 172 32.47 6.69 -15.02
C ASN A 172 32.91 7.30 -16.36
N ARG A 173 32.33 8.44 -16.75
CA ARG A 173 32.96 9.49 -17.59
C ARG A 173 31.96 10.56 -17.99
N THR A 174 32.07 11.70 -17.32
CA THR A 174 31.96 13.11 -17.77
C THR A 174 31.60 13.88 -16.49
N GLY A 175 32.45 14.72 -15.92
CA GLY A 175 33.26 15.77 -16.54
C GLY A 175 32.90 17.04 -15.78
#